data_AF-A0A950CTL5-F1
#
_entry.id   AF-A0A950CTL5-F1
#
_cell.length_a   1.000
_cell.length_b   1.000
_cell.length_c   1.000
_cell.angle_alpha   90.00
_cell.angle_beta   90.00
_cell.angle_gamma   90.00
#
_symmetry.space_group_name_H-M   'P 1'
#
loop_
_entity.id
_entity.type
_entity.pdbx_description
1 polymer ?
#
loop_
_entity_poly.entity_id
_entity_poly.type
_entity_poly.pdbx_seq_one_letter_code
_entity_poly.pdbx_strand_id
1 'polypeptide(L)'
;MSTSNSWRTGPRIYNLFPLLAGVFPRWKEHFERARGMEFDWIFLNPFHKAGYSGSLYSIADYYEFDPRLVDPSAGPPERQFHQMLEAAQGLGLNVIMDLVINHTAFDSPLLTQHPSWYKRGRDG
;
A
#
# COMPACT_ATOMS: atom_id res chain seq x y z
N MET A 1 19.66 22.30 -26.37
CA MET A 1 19.59 21.01 -27.07
C MET A 1 18.91 20.02 -26.15
N SER A 2 17.63 19.75 -26.39
CA SER A 2 16.86 18.76 -25.63
C SER A 2 17.12 17.40 -26.26
N THR A 3 17.85 16.53 -25.57
CA THR A 3 17.93 15.11 -25.93
C THR A 3 16.62 14.47 -25.48
N SER A 4 15.65 14.38 -26.39
CA SER A 4 14.46 13.56 -26.15
C SER A 4 14.92 12.10 -26.04
N ASN A 5 15.16 11.65 -24.81
CA ASN A 5 15.55 10.28 -24.51
C ASN A 5 14.35 9.37 -24.80
N SER A 6 14.36 8.74 -25.97
CA SER A 6 13.31 7.87 -26.51
C SER A 6 13.09 6.57 -25.73
N TRP A 7 13.88 6.29 -24.69
CA TRP A 7 13.71 5.14 -23.79
C TRP A 7 12.76 5.41 -22.63
N ARG A 8 12.28 6.66 -22.44
CA ARG A 8 11.31 7.05 -21.38
C ARG A 8 9.87 6.61 -21.68
N THR A 9 9.65 5.59 -22.49
CA THR A 9 8.33 5.21 -23.00
C THR A 9 7.50 4.36 -22.04
N GLY A 10 8.00 4.02 -20.84
CA GLY A 10 7.29 3.20 -19.87
C GLY A 10 7.53 3.60 -18.40
N PRO A 11 6.68 3.10 -17.47
CA PRO A 11 6.78 3.41 -16.05
C PRO A 11 8.07 2.86 -15.44
N ARG A 12 8.76 3.69 -14.68
CA ARG A 12 9.91 3.34 -13.85
C ARG A 12 9.42 3.24 -12.42
N ILE A 13 9.26 2.00 -11.97
CA ILE A 13 8.51 1.67 -10.76
C ILE A 13 9.46 1.42 -9.59
N TYR A 14 9.28 2.19 -8.52
CA TYR A 14 9.92 1.96 -7.23
C TYR A 14 8.95 1.18 -6.34
N ASN A 15 9.28 -0.07 -6.00
CA ASN A 15 8.48 -0.86 -5.08
C ASN A 15 8.73 -0.40 -3.63
N LEU A 16 7.67 -0.01 -2.93
CA LEU A 16 7.71 0.39 -1.53
C LEU A 16 6.93 -0.63 -0.71
N PHE A 17 7.68 -1.39 0.10
CA PHE A 17 7.09 -2.34 1.05
C PHE A 17 6.77 -1.63 2.38
N PRO A 18 5.49 -1.50 2.78
CA PRO A 18 5.06 -0.61 3.86
C PRO A 18 5.79 -0.80 5.21
N LEU A 19 5.98 -2.04 5.66
CA LEU A 19 6.62 -2.31 6.96
C LEU A 19 8.11 -1.96 6.99
N LEU A 20 8.78 -1.90 5.84
CA LEU A 20 10.17 -1.42 5.75
C LEU A 20 10.23 0.11 5.65
N ALA A 21 9.18 0.74 5.11
CA ALA A 21 9.08 2.19 4.99
C ALA A 21 8.71 2.86 6.33
N GLY A 22 7.95 2.17 7.19
CA GLY A 22 7.46 2.65 8.48
C GLY A 22 6.11 3.35 8.38
N VAL A 23 5.83 4.27 9.32
CA VAL A 23 4.57 5.01 9.34
C VAL A 23 4.42 5.97 8.16
N PHE A 24 3.19 6.24 7.72
CA PHE A 24 2.89 7.03 6.52
C PHE A 24 3.63 8.37 6.42
N PRO A 25 3.77 9.18 7.50
CA PRO A 25 4.52 10.44 7.42
C PRO A 25 5.97 10.28 6.95
N ARG A 26 6.62 9.14 7.23
CA ARG A 26 8.00 8.88 6.80
C ARG A 26 8.12 8.50 5.32
N TRP A 27 7.01 8.23 4.62
CA TRP A 27 7.06 7.76 3.24
C TRP A 27 7.53 8.86 2.29
N LYS A 28 7.37 10.14 2.65
CA LYS A 28 7.90 11.28 1.89
C LYS A 28 9.41 11.15 1.62
N GLU A 29 10.19 10.70 2.58
CA GLU A 29 11.65 10.51 2.40
C GLU A 29 11.96 9.44 1.35
N HIS A 30 11.13 8.38 1.27
CA HIS A 30 11.26 7.35 0.24
C HIS A 30 10.85 7.85 -1.13
N PHE A 31 9.84 8.71 -1.20
CA PHE A 31 9.42 9.36 -2.45
C PHE A 31 10.48 10.32 -3.00
N GLU A 32 11.08 11.13 -2.13
CA GLU A 32 12.20 12.02 -2.50
C GLU A 32 13.38 11.21 -3.04
N ARG A 33 13.74 10.10 -2.37
CA ARG A 33 14.77 9.17 -2.83
C ARG A 33 14.42 8.56 -4.19
N ALA A 34 13.20 8.05 -4.36
CA ALA A 34 12.74 7.45 -5.61
C ALA A 34 12.83 8.46 -6.77
N ARG A 35 12.40 9.71 -6.54
CA ARG A 35 12.54 10.78 -7.53
C ARG A 35 13.98 11.14 -7.84
N GLY A 36 14.87 11.18 -6.84
CA GLY A 36 16.30 11.40 -7.02
C GLY A 36 16.96 10.32 -7.88
N MET A 37 16.46 9.09 -7.82
CA MET A 37 16.84 7.95 -8.67
C MET A 37 16.09 7.93 -10.02
N GLU A 38 15.36 8.99 -10.33
CA GLU A 38 14.52 9.19 -11.50
C GLU A 38 13.28 8.31 -11.65
N PHE A 39 12.86 7.51 -10.67
CA PHE A 39 11.58 6.77 -10.74
C PHE A 39 10.39 7.72 -10.88
N ASP A 40 9.33 7.29 -11.57
CA ASP A 40 8.13 8.10 -11.83
C ASP A 40 6.82 7.40 -11.38
N TRP A 41 6.92 6.16 -10.90
CA TRP A 41 5.84 5.44 -10.23
C TRP A 41 6.31 4.86 -8.90
N ILE A 42 5.43 4.90 -7.90
CA ILE A 42 5.54 4.11 -6.68
C ILE A 42 4.57 2.95 -6.78
N PHE A 43 5.06 1.74 -6.53
CA PHE A 43 4.21 0.58 -6.31
C PHE A 43 4.14 0.28 -4.83
N LEU A 44 2.94 0.40 -4.27
CA LEU A 44 2.64 0.12 -2.88
C LEU A 44 2.18 -1.32 -2.73
N ASN A 45 2.92 -2.12 -1.94
CA ASN A 45 2.39 -3.39 -1.44
C ASN A 45 1.23 -3.13 -0.46
N PRO A 46 0.46 -4.16 -0.06
CA PRO A 46 -0.74 -3.95 0.74
C PRO A 46 -0.46 -3.20 2.05
N PHE A 47 -1.35 -2.25 2.37
CA PHE A 47 -1.27 -1.41 3.56
C PHE A 47 -2.52 -1.53 4.45
N HIS A 48 -3.45 -2.39 4.08
CA HIS A 48 -4.66 -2.70 4.83
C HIS A 48 -4.34 -3.54 6.07
N LYS A 49 -5.26 -3.58 7.03
CA LYS A 49 -5.12 -4.32 8.28
C LYS A 49 -4.81 -5.79 8.02
N ALA A 50 -3.60 -6.21 8.41
CA ALA A 50 -3.22 -7.61 8.39
C ALA A 50 -4.02 -8.41 9.45
N GLY A 51 -4.32 -9.66 9.12
CA GLY A 51 -4.87 -10.62 10.08
C GLY A 51 -3.81 -11.24 10.98
N TYR A 52 -4.21 -12.29 11.69
CA TYR A 52 -3.41 -12.94 12.73
C TYR A 52 -1.96 -13.29 12.35
N SER A 53 -1.70 -13.69 11.10
CA SER A 53 -0.34 -14.01 10.64
C SER A 53 0.62 -12.80 10.62
N GLY A 54 0.08 -11.58 10.65
CA GLY A 54 0.83 -10.33 10.52
C GLY A 54 1.34 -10.03 9.10
N SER A 55 1.11 -10.95 8.14
CA SER A 55 1.44 -10.73 6.73
C SER A 55 0.50 -9.71 6.11
N LEU A 56 1.05 -8.70 5.45
CA LEU A 56 0.27 -7.68 4.73
C LEU A 56 -0.56 -8.27 3.57
N TYR A 57 -0.16 -9.43 3.04
CA TYR A 57 -0.93 -10.13 2.01
C TYR A 57 -2.08 -10.98 2.58
N SER A 58 -2.11 -11.20 3.91
CA SER A 58 -3.21 -11.87 4.61
C SER A 58 -4.11 -10.81 5.24
N ILE A 59 -4.94 -10.16 4.43
CA ILE A 59 -5.76 -9.01 4.83
C ILE A 59 -6.96 -9.46 5.68
N ALA A 60 -7.09 -8.92 6.89
CA ALA A 60 -8.28 -9.14 7.72
C ALA A 60 -9.40 -8.16 7.35
N ASP A 61 -9.07 -6.88 7.15
CA ASP A 61 -10.04 -5.84 6.81
C ASP A 61 -9.47 -4.87 5.76
N TYR A 62 -10.17 -4.70 4.64
CA TYR A 62 -9.80 -3.79 3.55
C TYR A 62 -10.17 -2.33 3.82
N TYR A 63 -11.02 -2.08 4.82
CA TYR A 63 -11.47 -0.74 5.17
C TYR A 63 -10.69 -0.12 6.32
N GLU A 64 -9.76 -0.87 6.91
CA GLU A 64 -8.84 -0.37 7.93
C GLU A 64 -7.40 -0.39 7.42
N PHE A 65 -6.62 0.62 7.82
CA PHE A 65 -5.17 0.62 7.63
C PHE A 65 -4.50 -0.32 8.63
N ASP A 66 -3.35 -0.89 8.25
CA ASP A 66 -2.53 -1.61 9.21
C ASP A 66 -2.02 -0.64 10.30
N PRO A 67 -2.30 -0.91 11.60
CA PRO A 67 -1.97 0.02 12.67
C PRO A 67 -0.46 0.26 12.82
N ARG A 68 0.39 -0.64 12.32
CA ARG A 68 1.85 -0.47 12.32
C ARG A 68 2.31 0.63 11.36
N LEU A 69 1.46 1.07 10.44
CA LEU A 69 1.73 2.11 9.45
C LEU A 69 1.20 3.49 9.86
N VAL A 70 0.49 3.58 10.98
CA VAL A 70 -0.13 4.82 11.46
C VAL A 70 0.72 5.43 12.57
N ASP A 71 1.00 6.73 12.48
CA ASP A 71 1.59 7.47 13.59
C ASP A 71 0.47 8.02 14.50
N PRO A 72 0.33 7.55 15.75
CA PRO A 72 -0.75 7.99 16.63
C PRO A 72 -0.67 9.48 16.99
N SER A 73 0.48 10.13 16.78
CA SER A 73 0.68 11.56 17.06
C SER A 73 0.39 12.46 15.84
N ALA A 74 0.28 11.89 14.64
CA ALA A 74 0.13 12.63 13.38
C ALA A 74 -1.34 12.80 12.91
N GLY A 75 -2.30 12.61 13.81
CA GLY A 75 -3.73 12.74 13.52
C GLY A 75 -4.36 11.48 12.91
N PRO A 76 -5.58 11.57 12.33
CA PRO A 76 -6.30 10.39 11.84
C PRO A 76 -5.57 9.65 10.70
N PRO A 77 -5.62 8.31 10.64
CA PRO A 77 -4.96 7.50 9.61
C PRO A 77 -5.23 7.96 8.17
N GLU A 78 -6.48 8.27 7.85
CA GLU A 78 -6.91 8.69 6.51
C GLU A 78 -6.23 10.00 6.10
N ARG A 79 -6.07 10.93 7.05
CA ARG A 79 -5.38 12.20 6.80
C ARG A 79 -3.90 11.97 6.54
N GLN A 80 -3.25 11.09 7.31
CA GLN A 80 -1.84 10.75 7.08
C GLN A 80 -1.63 10.10 5.71
N PHE A 81 -2.53 9.19 5.32
CA PHE A 81 -2.50 8.55 4.01
C PHE A 81 -2.78 9.54 2.87
N HIS A 82 -3.71 10.48 3.02
CA HIS A 82 -3.92 11.54 2.02
C HIS A 82 -2.68 12.44 1.88
N GLN A 83 -2.08 12.86 2.99
CA GLN A 83 -0.89 13.70 2.97
C GLN A 83 0.31 13.01 2.31
N MET A 84 0.48 11.69 2.49
CA MET A 84 1.55 10.97 1.78
C MET A 84 1.29 10.90 0.26
N LEU A 85 0.03 10.75 -0.17
CA LEU A 85 -0.33 10.80 -1.59
C LEU A 85 -0.09 12.19 -2.18
N GLU A 86 -0.45 13.25 -1.46
CA GLU A 86 -0.14 14.64 -1.84
C GLU A 86 1.36 14.86 -1.98
N ALA A 87 2.17 14.31 -1.07
CA ALA A 87 3.63 14.38 -1.16
C ALA A 87 4.17 13.66 -2.40
N ALA A 88 3.66 12.47 -2.73
CA ALA A 88 4.02 11.75 -3.95
C ALA A 88 3.65 12.55 -5.21
N GLN A 89 2.42 13.10 -5.25
CA GLN A 89 1.95 13.92 -6.36
C GLN A 89 2.77 15.20 -6.55
N GLY A 90 3.10 15.90 -5.46
CA GLY A 90 3.93 17.11 -5.49
C GLY A 90 5.36 16.86 -6.01
N LEU A 91 5.82 15.61 -5.93
CA LEU A 91 7.09 15.14 -6.47
C LEU A 91 6.99 14.64 -7.93
N GLY A 92 5.79 14.65 -8.52
CA GLY A 92 5.53 14.13 -9.86
C GLY A 92 5.56 12.60 -9.95
N LEU A 93 5.37 11.90 -8.83
CA LEU A 93 5.22 10.44 -8.80
C LEU A 93 3.77 10.06 -9.03
N ASN A 94 3.55 9.06 -9.86
CA ASN A 94 2.29 8.32 -9.90
C ASN A 94 2.33 7.22 -8.82
N VAL A 95 1.15 6.79 -8.35
CA VAL A 95 1.04 5.73 -7.32
C VAL A 95 0.13 4.63 -7.83
N ILE A 96 0.59 3.37 -7.72
CA ILE A 96 -0.22 2.16 -7.88
C ILE A 96 -0.15 1.34 -6.60
N MET A 97 -1.19 0.54 -6.36
CA MET A 97 -1.26 -0.32 -5.19
C MET A 97 -1.60 -1.76 -5.57
N ASP A 98 -1.10 -2.68 -4.75
CA ASP A 98 -1.54 -4.07 -4.76
C ASP A 98 -3.00 -4.15 -4.29
N LEU A 99 -3.81 -4.92 -5.04
CA LEU A 99 -5.17 -5.28 -4.65
C LEU A 99 -5.28 -6.82 -4.57
N VAL A 100 -5.24 -7.35 -3.35
CA VAL A 100 -5.35 -8.79 -3.08
C VAL A 100 -6.84 -9.14 -2.99
N ILE A 101 -7.43 -9.72 -4.03
CA ILE A 101 -8.87 -10.09 -4.06
C ILE A 101 -9.11 -11.60 -4.02
N ASN A 102 -8.07 -12.40 -4.18
CA ASN A 102 -8.17 -13.85 -4.34
C ASN A 102 -8.34 -14.60 -3.01
N HIS A 103 -8.05 -13.95 -1.87
CA HIS A 103 -8.20 -14.51 -0.53
C HIS A 103 -8.22 -13.40 0.54
N THR A 104 -8.65 -13.74 1.75
CA THR A 104 -8.56 -12.91 2.97
C THR A 104 -7.90 -13.72 4.08
N ALA A 105 -7.53 -13.05 5.17
CA ALA A 105 -7.12 -13.73 6.40
C ALA A 105 -8.25 -14.60 6.96
N PHE A 106 -7.89 -15.64 7.73
CA PHE A 106 -8.86 -16.56 8.34
C PHE A 106 -9.68 -15.92 9.47
N ASP A 107 -9.23 -14.76 9.96
CA ASP A 107 -9.89 -13.94 10.97
C ASP A 107 -10.57 -12.70 10.36
N SER A 108 -10.76 -12.68 9.03
CA SER A 108 -11.51 -11.62 8.36
C SER A 108 -13.00 -11.65 8.75
N PRO A 109 -13.62 -10.49 9.05
CA PRO A 109 -15.07 -10.41 9.30
C PRO A 109 -15.92 -10.93 8.14
N LEU A 110 -15.39 -10.90 6.92
CA LEU A 110 -16.06 -11.37 5.71
C LEU A 110 -16.42 -12.85 5.76
N LEU A 111 -15.69 -13.68 6.53
CA LEU A 111 -16.02 -15.09 6.72
C LEU A 111 -17.38 -15.29 7.41
N THR A 112 -17.73 -14.38 8.32
CA THR A 112 -19.00 -14.40 9.05
C THR A 112 -20.08 -13.62 8.30
N GLN A 113 -19.73 -12.49 7.70
CA GLN A 113 -20.68 -11.62 6.98
C GLN A 113 -21.11 -12.21 5.63
N HIS A 114 -20.18 -12.86 4.93
CA HIS A 114 -20.38 -13.41 3.59
C HIS A 114 -19.86 -14.86 3.49
N PRO A 115 -20.39 -15.81 4.28
CA PRO A 115 -19.88 -17.18 4.32
C PRO A 115 -19.98 -17.91 2.98
N SER A 116 -20.88 -17.49 2.08
CA SER A 116 -21.04 -18.05 0.74
C SER A 116 -19.92 -17.68 -0.24
N TRP A 117 -19.10 -16.68 0.07
CA TRP A 117 -17.93 -16.32 -0.75
C TRP A 117 -16.76 -17.27 -0.57
N TYR A 118 -16.78 -18.08 0.50
CA TYR A 118 -15.66 -18.92 0.89
C TYR A 118 -15.94 -20.40 0.60
N LYS A 119 -14.91 -21.09 0.10
CA LYS A 119 -14.92 -22.56 0.04
C LYS A 119 -14.67 -23.11 1.44
N ARG A 120 -15.56 -23.98 1.90
CA ARG A 120 -15.44 -24.70 3.17
C ARG A 120 -14.84 -26.07 2.97
N GLY A 121 -14.15 -26.56 4.01
CA GLY A 121 -13.61 -27.91 4.05
C GLY A 121 -14.72 -28.95 4.21
N ARG A 122 -14.33 -30.22 4.28
CA ARG A 122 -15.29 -31.31 4.60
C ARG A 122 -15.81 -31.21 6.04
N ASP A 123 -15.08 -30.51 6.88
CA ASP A 123 -15.29 -30.26 8.31
C ASP A 123 -15.95 -28.90 8.60
N GLY A 124 -16.33 -28.14 7.56
CA GLY A 124 -17.01 -26.85 7.67
C GLY A 124 -16.10 -25.66 7.46
#